data_AF-A0A225E0T8-F1
#
_entry.id   AF-A0A225E0T8-F1
#
_cell.length_a   1.000
_cell.length_b   1.000
_cell.length_c   1.000
_cell.angle_alpha   90.00
_cell.angle_beta   90.00
_cell.angle_gamma   90.00
#
_symmetry.space_group_name_H-M   'P 1'
#
loop_
_entity.id
_entity.type
_entity.pdbx_description
1 polymer ?
#
loop_
_entity_poly.entity_id
_entity_poly.type
_entity_poly.pdbx_seq_one_letter_code
_entity_poly.pdbx_strand_id
1 'polypeptide(L)'
;MTLSEWIYNAVTKHEVLTLHRNYFRLRKPLERRMYEVARKHCGQQDEWAVSLDLLRKKCGSASSDKEFRRLVSLICDEDAQHSHMPDYAVRLDDATVRFTNRNTMKAVTAIPDPILFPVLDSETYHEARIVAPGYDVYALEEQWREFWFASGKPDLKSPDAAFIGFCKYRHQKKPSP
;
A
#
# COMPACT_ATOMS: atom_id res chain seq x y z
N MET A 1 14.05 -19.46 -24.87
CA MET A 1 12.68 -19.03 -24.55
C MET A 1 12.58 -17.55 -24.89
N THR A 2 11.85 -17.19 -25.94
CA THR A 2 11.68 -15.80 -26.40
C THR A 2 10.49 -15.17 -25.69
N LEU A 3 10.74 -14.12 -24.92
CA LEU A 3 9.69 -13.34 -24.27
C LEU A 3 8.91 -12.57 -25.33
N SER A 4 7.58 -12.64 -25.29
CA SER A 4 6.73 -11.99 -26.29
C SER A 4 6.85 -10.47 -26.21
N GLU A 5 6.92 -9.80 -27.36
CA GLU A 5 7.16 -8.36 -27.49
C GLU A 5 6.09 -7.50 -26.78
N TRP A 6 4.87 -8.01 -26.63
CA TRP A 6 3.81 -7.35 -25.87
C TRP A 6 4.08 -7.35 -24.35
N ILE A 7 4.73 -8.40 -23.81
CA ILE A 7 5.13 -8.46 -22.40
C ILE A 7 6.24 -7.44 -22.16
N TYR A 8 7.23 -7.39 -23.06
CA TYR A 8 8.33 -6.44 -22.98
C TYR A 8 7.82 -4.97 -23.02
N ASN A 9 6.90 -4.67 -23.93
CA ASN A 9 6.31 -3.34 -24.04
C ASN A 9 5.41 -2.96 -22.84
N ALA A 10 4.68 -3.92 -22.26
CA ALA A 10 3.88 -3.68 -21.05
C ALA A 10 4.76 -3.39 -19.82
N VAL A 11 5.89 -4.08 -19.69
CA VAL A 11 6.87 -3.84 -18.62
C VAL A 11 7.58 -2.49 -18.82
N THR A 12 7.95 -2.15 -20.06
CA THR A 12 8.69 -0.91 -20.38
C THR A 12 7.83 0.35 -20.19
N LYS A 13 6.51 0.27 -20.40
CA LYS A 13 5.59 1.41 -20.29
C LYS A 13 5.22 1.82 -18.86
N HIS A 14 5.76 1.18 -17.82
CA HIS A 14 5.39 1.46 -16.42
C HIS A 14 3.88 1.42 -16.13
N GLU A 15 3.07 0.80 -17.02
CA GLU A 15 1.65 0.50 -16.77
C GLU A 15 1.49 -0.70 -15.81
N VAL A 16 2.49 -0.92 -14.94
CA VAL A 16 2.38 -1.84 -13.82
C VAL A 16 1.55 -1.12 -12.76
N LEU A 17 0.22 -1.22 -12.90
CA LEU A 17 -0.69 -0.85 -11.83
C LEU A 17 -0.20 -1.55 -10.57
N THR A 18 0.14 -0.79 -9.54
CA THR A 18 0.62 -1.36 -8.27
C THR A 18 -0.47 -2.28 -7.72
N LEU A 19 -0.24 -3.59 -7.85
CA LEU A 19 -1.11 -4.64 -7.33
C LEU A 19 -0.82 -4.77 -5.85
N HIS A 20 -1.87 -4.89 -5.03
CA HIS A 20 -1.68 -5.13 -3.61
C HIS A 20 -1.07 -6.51 -3.35
N ARG A 21 -0.24 -6.63 -2.32
CA ARG A 21 0.47 -7.88 -1.95
C ARG A 21 -0.44 -9.12 -1.84
N ASN A 22 -1.70 -8.92 -1.44
CA ASN A 22 -2.68 -9.99 -1.30
C ASN A 22 -3.33 -10.41 -2.63
N TYR A 23 -3.07 -9.71 -3.75
CA TYR A 23 -3.56 -10.09 -5.07
C TYR A 23 -3.15 -11.52 -5.45
N PHE A 24 -1.93 -11.94 -5.11
CA PHE A 24 -1.45 -13.29 -5.36
C PHE A 24 -2.19 -14.38 -4.57
N ARG A 25 -2.94 -14.01 -3.52
CA ARG A 25 -3.76 -14.95 -2.73
C ARG A 25 -5.07 -15.29 -3.43
N LEU A 26 -5.55 -14.45 -4.35
CA LEU A 26 -6.73 -14.73 -5.16
C LEU A 26 -6.48 -16.01 -5.96
N ARG A 27 -7.26 -17.07 -5.74
CA ARG A 27 -7.07 -18.37 -6.44
C ARG A 27 -7.96 -18.51 -7.66
N LYS A 28 -9.06 -17.75 -7.73
CA LYS A 28 -10.04 -17.84 -8.82
C LYS A 28 -9.64 -16.93 -10.00
N PRO A 29 -9.56 -17.44 -11.24
CA PRO A 29 -9.19 -16.63 -12.41
C PRO A 29 -10.13 -15.43 -12.66
N LEU A 30 -11.44 -15.65 -12.50
CA LEU A 30 -12.45 -14.59 -12.68
C LEU A 30 -12.28 -13.47 -11.66
N GLU A 31 -12.01 -13.84 -10.41
CA GLU A 31 -11.81 -12.90 -9.32
C GLU A 31 -10.58 -12.01 -9.54
N ARG A 32 -9.45 -12.60 -9.95
CA ARG A 32 -8.26 -11.83 -10.35
C ARG A 32 -8.59 -10.84 -11.45
N ARG A 33 -9.33 -11.30 -12.46
CA ARG A 33 -9.71 -10.45 -13.59
C ARG A 33 -10.65 -9.31 -13.17
N MET A 34 -11.60 -9.57 -12.29
CA MET A 34 -12.47 -8.54 -11.71
C MET A 34 -11.67 -7.50 -10.95
N TYR A 35 -10.70 -7.92 -10.12
CA TYR A 35 -9.81 -7.00 -9.41
C TYR A 35 -8.99 -6.12 -10.37
N GLU A 36 -8.41 -6.69 -11.43
CA GLU A 36 -7.67 -5.92 -12.44
C GLU A 36 -8.53 -4.87 -13.15
N VAL A 37 -9.75 -5.27 -13.52
CA VAL A 37 -10.72 -4.37 -14.16
C VAL A 37 -11.11 -3.26 -13.20
N ALA A 38 -11.38 -3.58 -11.93
CA ALA A 38 -11.65 -2.60 -10.89
C ALA A 38 -10.45 -1.67 -10.68
N ARG A 39 -9.22 -2.19 -10.63
CA ARG A 39 -8.00 -1.38 -10.49
C ARG A 39 -7.79 -0.41 -11.65
N LYS A 40 -8.08 -0.85 -12.88
CA LYS A 40 -7.93 -0.02 -14.09
C LYS A 40 -8.99 1.08 -14.20
N HIS A 41 -10.22 0.82 -13.74
CA HIS A 41 -11.34 1.75 -13.91
C HIS A 41 -11.66 2.57 -12.66
N CYS A 42 -11.70 1.93 -11.49
CA CYS A 42 -11.92 2.59 -10.20
C CYS A 42 -10.66 3.31 -9.73
N GLY A 43 -9.47 2.71 -9.87
CA GLY A 43 -8.22 3.31 -9.43
C GLY A 43 -8.26 3.74 -7.96
N GLN A 44 -8.20 5.05 -7.72
CA GLN A 44 -8.30 5.68 -6.39
C GLN A 44 -9.70 6.27 -6.07
N GLN A 45 -10.67 6.17 -6.99
CA GLN A 45 -12.04 6.64 -6.75
C GLN A 45 -12.68 5.87 -5.60
N ASP A 46 -13.60 6.52 -4.88
CA ASP A 46 -14.31 5.91 -3.74
C ASP A 46 -15.20 4.74 -4.18
N GLU A 47 -15.82 4.85 -5.35
CA GLU A 47 -16.60 3.77 -5.95
C GLU A 47 -16.56 3.78 -7.48
N TRP A 48 -16.78 2.60 -8.06
CA TRP A 48 -17.00 2.41 -9.48
C TRP A 48 -18.07 1.35 -9.71
N ALA A 49 -19.07 1.67 -10.52
CA ALA A 49 -20.15 0.76 -10.88
C ALA A 49 -20.10 0.37 -12.36
N VAL A 50 -20.41 -0.88 -12.66
CA VAL A 50 -20.40 -1.41 -14.02
C VAL A 50 -21.52 -2.44 -14.19
N SER A 51 -22.23 -2.39 -15.33
CA SER A 51 -23.24 -3.39 -15.66
C SER A 51 -22.61 -4.77 -15.83
N LEU A 52 -23.31 -5.83 -15.43
CA LEU A 52 -22.84 -7.21 -15.48
C LEU A 52 -22.42 -7.64 -16.90
N ASP A 53 -23.16 -7.24 -17.94
CA ASP A 53 -22.82 -7.57 -19.33
C ASP A 53 -21.49 -6.92 -19.78
N LEU A 54 -21.29 -5.64 -19.43
CA LEU A 54 -20.04 -4.94 -19.71
C LEU A 54 -18.87 -5.53 -18.92
N LEU A 55 -19.10 -5.93 -17.66
CA LEU A 55 -18.08 -6.60 -16.86
C LEU A 55 -17.69 -7.93 -17.49
N ARG A 56 -18.66 -8.74 -17.95
CA ARG A 56 -18.39 -10.00 -18.65
C ARG A 56 -17.51 -9.79 -19.88
N LYS A 57 -17.84 -8.79 -20.71
CA LYS A 57 -17.06 -8.42 -21.90
C LYS A 57 -15.63 -8.00 -21.52
N LYS A 58 -15.45 -7.19 -20.47
CA LYS A 58 -14.13 -6.77 -19.96
C LYS A 58 -13.31 -7.92 -19.37
N CYS A 59 -13.98 -8.85 -18.70
CA CYS A 59 -13.36 -10.06 -18.17
C CYS A 59 -13.02 -11.08 -19.27
N GLY A 60 -13.60 -10.96 -20.46
CA GLY A 60 -13.42 -11.92 -21.56
C GLY A 60 -13.97 -13.31 -21.24
N SER A 61 -15.00 -13.39 -20.39
CA SER A 61 -15.57 -14.68 -19.99
C SER A 61 -16.44 -15.27 -21.11
N ALA A 62 -16.21 -16.54 -21.44
CA ALA A 62 -17.01 -17.32 -22.40
C ALA A 62 -18.29 -17.92 -21.78
N SER A 63 -18.56 -17.65 -20.50
CA SER A 63 -19.72 -18.20 -19.78
C SER A 63 -21.03 -17.52 -20.19
N SER A 64 -22.15 -18.25 -20.05
CA SER A 64 -23.49 -17.69 -20.23
C SER A 64 -23.79 -16.61 -19.18
N ASP A 65 -24.71 -15.70 -19.48
CA ASP A 65 -25.07 -14.58 -18.58
C ASP A 65 -25.49 -15.06 -17.18
N LYS A 66 -26.26 -16.17 -17.13
CA LYS A 66 -26.71 -16.77 -15.86
C LYS A 66 -25.55 -17.33 -15.06
N GLU A 67 -24.65 -18.06 -15.70
CA GLU A 67 -23.50 -18.66 -15.02
C GLU A 67 -22.50 -17.59 -14.57
N PHE A 68 -22.29 -16.56 -15.39
CA PHE A 68 -21.48 -15.41 -15.03
C PHE A 68 -22.06 -14.68 -13.82
N ARG A 69 -23.38 -14.42 -13.80
CA ARG A 69 -24.06 -13.84 -12.62
C ARG A 69 -23.86 -14.71 -11.38
N ARG A 70 -24.02 -16.04 -11.50
CA ARG A 70 -23.83 -16.99 -10.39
C ARG A 70 -22.41 -16.92 -9.83
N LEU A 71 -21.39 -16.90 -10.71
CA LEU A 71 -19.99 -16.82 -10.32
C LEU A 71 -19.64 -15.48 -9.66
N VAL A 72 -20.14 -14.37 -10.20
CA VAL A 72 -19.96 -13.03 -9.62
C VAL A 72 -20.62 -12.95 -8.25
N SER A 73 -21.85 -13.47 -8.10
CA SER A 73 -22.53 -13.52 -6.81
C SER A 73 -21.72 -14.28 -5.76
N LEU A 74 -21.18 -15.46 -6.12
CA LEU A 74 -20.33 -16.24 -5.22
C LEU A 74 -19.08 -15.46 -4.77
N ILE A 75 -18.44 -14.73 -5.68
CA ILE A 75 -17.29 -13.88 -5.35
C ILE A 75 -17.71 -12.74 -4.41
N CYS A 76 -18.86 -12.11 -4.65
CA CYS A 76 -19.41 -11.07 -3.76
C CYS A 76 -19.71 -11.61 -2.36
N ASP A 77 -20.29 -12.80 -2.26
CA ASP A 77 -20.63 -13.42 -0.97
C ASP A 77 -19.35 -13.77 -0.18
N GLU A 78 -18.34 -14.34 -0.85
CA GLU A 78 -17.05 -14.64 -0.24
C GLU A 78 -16.29 -13.37 0.16
N ASP A 79 -16.36 -12.30 -0.64
CA ASP A 79 -15.77 -11.02 -0.29
C ASP A 79 -16.48 -10.38 0.92
N ALA A 80 -17.81 -10.49 1.02
CA ALA A 80 -18.57 -10.00 2.16
C ALA A 80 -18.24 -10.75 3.46
N GLN A 81 -17.97 -12.06 3.38
CA GLN A 81 -17.66 -12.89 4.56
C GLN A 81 -16.19 -12.85 4.97
N HIS A 82 -15.28 -12.87 4.00
CA HIS A 82 -13.85 -13.09 4.25
C HIS A 82 -12.96 -11.94 3.82
N SER A 83 -13.52 -10.86 3.27
CA SER A 83 -12.75 -9.74 2.71
C SER A 83 -11.69 -10.23 1.72
N HIS A 84 -12.06 -11.23 0.90
CA HIS A 84 -11.14 -11.96 0.05
C HIS A 84 -10.57 -11.07 -1.07
N MET A 85 -11.32 -10.06 -1.52
CA MET A 85 -10.84 -9.10 -2.50
C MET A 85 -9.94 -8.06 -1.84
N PRO A 86 -8.67 -7.94 -2.27
CA PRO A 86 -7.80 -6.86 -1.82
C PRO A 86 -8.35 -5.52 -2.30
N ASP A 87 -8.17 -4.46 -1.50
CA ASP A 87 -8.46 -3.05 -1.79
C ASP A 87 -9.86 -2.60 -2.18
N TYR A 88 -10.69 -3.50 -2.67
CA TYR A 88 -12.02 -3.21 -3.10
C TYR A 88 -12.98 -4.14 -2.39
N ALA A 89 -14.10 -3.62 -1.95
CA ALA A 89 -15.28 -4.42 -1.65
C ALA A 89 -16.09 -4.54 -2.94
N VAL A 90 -16.52 -5.75 -3.28
CA VAL A 90 -17.39 -5.96 -4.44
C VAL A 90 -18.80 -6.31 -3.97
N ARG A 91 -19.80 -5.66 -4.57
CA ARG A 91 -21.21 -5.92 -4.32
C ARG A 91 -21.95 -6.04 -5.64
N LEU A 92 -22.90 -6.97 -5.69
CA LEU A 92 -23.82 -7.14 -6.80
C LEU A 92 -25.17 -6.54 -6.40
N ASP A 93 -25.61 -5.53 -7.14
CA ASP A 93 -26.92 -4.88 -7.01
C ASP A 93 -27.72 -5.14 -8.30
N ASP A 94 -28.53 -6.20 -8.25
CA ASP A 94 -29.24 -6.80 -9.40
C ASP A 94 -28.34 -7.02 -10.63
N ALA A 95 -28.36 -6.11 -11.60
CA ALA A 95 -27.58 -6.19 -12.84
C ALA A 95 -26.30 -5.35 -12.82
N THR A 96 -26.00 -4.68 -11.71
CA THR A 96 -24.88 -3.75 -11.57
C THR A 96 -23.90 -4.26 -10.52
N VAL A 97 -22.63 -4.36 -10.89
CA VAL A 97 -21.54 -4.69 -9.97
C VAL A 97 -20.90 -3.39 -9.52
N ARG A 98 -20.89 -3.15 -8.21
CA ARG A 98 -20.27 -2.00 -7.58
C ARG A 98 -18.99 -2.44 -6.88
N PHE A 99 -17.90 -1.78 -7.22
CA PHE A 99 -16.63 -1.87 -6.53
C PHE A 99 -16.48 -0.63 -5.66
N THR A 100 -16.33 -0.81 -4.36
CA THR A 100 -16.10 0.28 -3.41
C THR A 100 -14.68 0.17 -2.90
N ASN A 101 -13.91 1.24 -2.98
CA ASN A 101 -12.54 1.27 -2.48
C ASN A 101 -12.54 1.17 -0.95
N ARG A 102 -11.81 0.20 -0.39
CA ARG A 102 -11.63 0.03 1.05
C ARG A 102 -10.62 1.04 1.63
N ASN A 103 -10.17 2.00 0.83
CA ASN A 103 -9.10 2.96 1.13
C ASN A 103 -7.76 2.32 1.51
N THR A 104 -7.54 1.02 1.32
CA THR A 104 -6.19 0.43 1.49
C THR A 104 -5.22 0.90 0.42
N MET A 105 -5.69 1.38 -0.74
CA MET A 105 -4.83 2.06 -1.71
C MET A 105 -4.52 3.52 -1.36
N LYS A 106 -5.34 4.19 -0.53
CA LYS A 106 -4.90 5.42 0.15
C LYS A 106 -3.71 5.13 1.05
N ALA A 107 -3.53 3.89 1.54
CA ALA A 107 -2.34 3.49 2.30
C ALA A 107 -1.13 3.09 1.43
N VAL A 108 -1.25 2.98 0.10
CA VAL A 108 -0.11 2.70 -0.81
C VAL A 108 0.36 3.97 -1.55
N THR A 109 -0.56 4.92 -1.76
CA THR A 109 -0.21 6.32 -2.11
C THR A 109 -0.13 7.24 -0.91
N ALA A 110 -0.31 6.70 0.28
CA ALA A 110 0.50 7.12 1.40
C ALA A 110 1.78 6.27 1.26
N ILE A 111 2.88 6.80 0.74
CA ILE A 111 3.89 7.36 1.65
C ILE A 111 3.16 7.63 2.97
N PRO A 112 3.18 6.68 3.96
CA PRO A 112 2.44 6.86 5.21
C PRO A 112 2.65 8.31 5.55
N ASP A 113 1.56 9.11 5.55
CA ASP A 113 1.64 10.58 5.67
C ASP A 113 2.74 10.81 6.68
N PRO A 114 3.95 11.25 6.25
CA PRO A 114 5.15 10.99 7.02
C PRO A 114 4.83 11.64 8.32
N ILE A 115 4.73 10.85 9.39
CA ILE A 115 4.13 11.26 10.67
C ILE A 115 4.96 12.46 11.16
N LEU A 116 4.67 13.68 10.68
CA LEU A 116 5.60 14.78 10.43
C LEU A 116 7.05 14.52 10.87
N PHE A 117 7.66 13.44 10.39
CA PHE A 117 8.95 13.08 10.93
C PHE A 117 9.94 13.81 10.06
N PRO A 118 10.78 14.64 10.66
CA PRO A 118 11.81 15.25 9.88
C PRO A 118 12.70 14.16 9.29
N VAL A 119 12.89 14.23 7.98
CA VAL A 119 13.81 13.35 7.26
C VAL A 119 15.21 13.75 7.69
N LEU A 120 15.95 12.80 8.27
CA LEU A 120 17.36 12.97 8.61
C LEU A 120 18.21 12.65 7.37
N ASP A 121 19.27 13.43 7.14
CA ASP A 121 20.20 13.16 6.06
C ASP A 121 21.05 11.90 6.34
N SER A 122 21.48 11.22 5.28
CA SER A 122 22.42 10.09 5.36
C SER A 122 23.72 10.44 6.11
N GLU A 123 24.21 11.67 5.98
CA GLU A 123 25.41 12.18 6.64
C GLU A 123 25.19 12.30 8.16
N THR A 124 23.97 12.63 8.59
CA THR A 124 23.60 12.73 10.00
C THR A 124 23.72 11.39 10.73
N TYR A 125 23.45 10.26 10.07
CA TYR A 125 23.67 8.93 10.65
C TYR A 125 25.15 8.62 10.86
N HIS A 126 26.03 9.14 9.99
CA HIS A 126 27.47 8.99 10.17
C HIS A 126 27.95 9.82 11.37
N GLU A 127 27.52 11.08 11.48
CA GLU A 127 27.84 11.94 12.62
C GLU A 127 27.31 11.38 13.94
N ALA A 128 26.11 10.79 13.95
CA ALA A 128 25.55 10.14 15.13
C ALA A 128 26.43 8.98 15.63
N ARG A 129 27.07 8.21 14.72
CA ARG A 129 28.03 7.13 15.09
C ARG A 129 29.31 7.69 15.71
N ILE A 130 29.80 8.82 15.20
CA ILE A 130 31.00 9.48 15.74
C ILE A 130 30.71 10.01 17.14
N VAL A 131 29.53 10.57 17.34
CA VAL A 131 29.10 11.21 18.58
C VAL A 131 28.72 10.23 19.68
N ALA A 132 28.12 9.09 19.32
CA ALA A 132 27.72 8.04 20.24
C ALA A 132 28.31 6.69 19.79
N PRO A 133 29.64 6.49 19.93
CA PRO A 133 30.27 5.24 19.53
C PRO A 133 29.76 4.08 20.40
N GLY A 134 29.53 2.93 19.77
CA GLY A 134 29.02 1.71 20.45
C GLY A 134 27.49 1.62 20.55
N TYR A 135 26.75 2.63 20.11
CA TYR A 135 25.29 2.61 20.06
C TYR A 135 24.77 2.20 18.68
N ASP A 136 23.63 1.49 18.65
CA ASP A 136 22.85 1.32 17.43
C ASP A 136 22.12 2.64 17.11
N VAL A 137 22.53 3.27 16.01
CA VAL A 137 22.01 4.56 15.55
C VAL A 137 20.51 4.48 15.26
N TYR A 138 20.03 3.36 14.72
CA TYR A 138 18.62 3.18 14.40
C TYR A 138 17.78 3.05 15.69
N ALA A 139 18.34 2.43 16.74
CA ALA A 139 17.71 2.37 18.04
C ALA A 139 17.70 3.73 18.76
N LEU A 140 18.74 4.56 18.57
CA LEU A 140 18.76 5.94 19.06
C LEU A 140 17.73 6.82 18.32
N GLU A 141 17.56 6.59 17.03
CA GLU A 141 16.57 7.26 16.20
C GLU A 141 15.14 6.94 16.67
N GLU A 142 14.84 5.67 16.92
CA GLU A 142 13.54 5.25 17.45
C GLU A 142 13.24 5.92 18.81
N GLN A 143 14.21 5.91 19.74
CA GLN A 143 14.06 6.57 21.04
C GLN A 143 13.89 8.09 20.94
N TRP A 144 14.58 8.71 19.99
CA TRP A 144 14.44 10.15 19.74
C TRP A 144 13.04 10.47 19.21
N ARG A 145 12.53 9.64 18.29
CA ARG A 145 11.18 9.75 17.72
C ARG A 145 10.11 9.59 18.80
N GLU A 146 10.24 8.61 19.68
CA GLU A 146 9.34 8.43 20.84
C GLU A 146 9.37 9.65 21.76
N PHE A 147 10.56 10.18 22.07
CA PHE A 147 10.73 11.36 22.91
C PHE A 147 10.10 12.61 22.28
N TRP A 148 10.26 12.82 20.98
CA TRP A 148 9.69 13.95 20.25
C TRP A 148 8.15 13.86 20.19
N PHE A 149 7.60 12.66 19.98
CA PHE A 149 6.16 12.43 20.01
C PHE A 149 5.57 12.67 21.41
N ALA A 150 6.21 12.14 22.45
CA ALA A 150 5.80 12.34 23.84
C ALA A 150 5.90 13.80 24.29
N SER A 151 6.81 14.57 23.70
CA SER A 151 6.98 16.01 23.98
C SER A 151 5.97 16.92 23.27
N GLY A 152 4.99 16.35 22.56
CA GLY A 152 3.94 17.11 21.89
C GLY A 152 4.35 17.67 20.52
N LYS A 153 5.34 17.06 19.85
CA LYS A 153 5.81 17.42 18.49
C LYS A 153 6.21 18.90 18.36
N PRO A 154 7.21 19.36 19.14
CA PRO A 154 7.74 20.71 18.99
C PRO A 154 8.28 20.93 17.56
N ASP A 155 8.10 22.14 17.04
CA ASP A 155 8.59 22.53 15.71
C ASP A 155 10.12 22.50 15.67
N LEU A 156 10.68 21.70 14.75
CA LEU A 156 12.12 21.48 14.62
C LEU A 156 12.65 22.26 13.41
N LYS A 157 13.29 23.39 13.67
CA LYS A 157 13.94 24.21 12.61
C LYS A 157 15.12 23.49 11.94
N SER A 158 15.84 22.65 12.67
CA SER A 158 16.91 21.79 12.15
C SER A 158 16.83 20.43 12.83
N PRO A 159 16.26 19.43 12.15
CA PRO A 159 16.11 18.10 12.69
C PRO A 159 17.41 17.33 12.91
N ASP A 160 18.37 17.49 11.99
CA ASP A 160 19.66 16.82 12.06
C ASP A 160 20.44 17.23 13.31
N ALA A 161 20.50 18.54 13.57
CA ALA A 161 21.14 19.07 14.77
C ALA A 161 20.44 18.61 16.06
N ALA A 162 19.10 18.50 16.04
CA ALA A 162 18.31 18.04 17.17
C ALA A 162 18.55 16.55 17.47
N PHE A 163 18.64 15.70 16.43
CA PHE A 163 18.97 14.29 16.57
C PHE A 163 20.41 14.09 17.07
N ILE A 164 21.39 14.77 16.48
CA ILE A 164 22.79 14.72 16.94
C ILE A 164 22.91 15.17 18.40
N GLY A 165 22.20 16.24 18.79
CA GLY A 165 22.15 16.70 20.18
C GLY A 165 21.55 15.67 21.13
N PHE A 166 20.49 14.96 20.71
CA PHE A 166 19.92 13.85 21.46
C PHE A 166 20.91 12.69 21.63
N CYS A 167 21.65 12.33 20.58
CA CYS A 167 22.70 11.32 20.63
C CYS A 167 23.84 11.71 21.59
N LYS A 168 24.31 12.97 21.57
CA LYS A 168 25.31 13.48 22.55
C LYS A 168 24.80 13.34 23.98
N TYR A 169 23.58 13.80 24.23
CA TYR A 169 22.97 13.76 25.56
C TYR A 169 22.77 12.32 26.05
N ARG A 170 22.32 11.41 25.19
CA ARG A 170 22.15 10.00 25.54
C ARG A 170 23.47 9.32 25.89
N HIS A 171 24.52 9.54 25.09
CA HIS A 171 25.85 9.01 25.36
C HIS A 171 26.43 9.54 26.68
N GLN A 172 26.19 10.81 27.03
CA GLN A 172 26.64 11.41 28.30
C GLN A 172 25.86 10.91 29.52
N LYS A 173 24.53 10.76 29.42
CA LYS A 173 23.67 10.37 30.56
C LYS A 173 23.66 8.88 30.84
N LYS A 174 23.89 8.07 29.81
CA LYS A 174 24.13 6.64 29.90
C LYS A 174 25.26 6.35 28.90
N PRO A 175 26.54 6.40 29.27
CA PRO A 175 27.52 5.67 28.46
C PRO A 175 27.11 4.20 28.58
N SER A 176 26.74 3.55 27.47
CA SER A 176 26.39 2.14 27.55
C SER A 176 27.61 1.37 28.04
N PRO A 177 27.44 0.37 28.92
CA PRO A 177 28.50 -0.56 29.31
C PRO A 177 28.97 -1.42 28.13
#